data_AF-Q8H215-F1
#
_entry.id   AF-Q8H215-F1
#
_cell.length_a   1.000
_cell.length_b   1.000
_cell.length_c   1.000
_cell.angle_alpha   90.00
_cell.angle_beta   90.00
_cell.angle_gamma   90.00
#
_symmetry.space_group_name_H-M   'P 1'
#
loop_
_entity.id
_entity.type
_entity.pdbx_description
1 polymer ?
#
loop_
_entity_poly.entity_id
_entity_poly.type
_entity_poly.pdbx_seq_one_letter_code
_entity_poly.pdbx_strand_id
1 'polypeptide(L)' 'FSRKTWRIFLQVYVIGGDGTMRGAVVIFEEFKRCRLRISITGIPKNLDNDIEIIDKAFGFQTAVESAQ' A
#
# COMPACT_ATOMS: atom_id res chain seq x y z
N PHE A 1 11.05 11.69 -35.80
CA PHE A 1 10.17 10.85 -34.98
C PHE A 1 10.77 10.75 -33.57
N SER A 2 10.45 11.69 -32.68
CA SER A 2 11.01 11.70 -31.32
C SER A 2 10.37 10.57 -30.52
N ARG A 3 11.17 9.62 -30.03
CA ARG A 3 10.72 8.51 -29.20
C ARG A 3 10.06 9.10 -27.94
N LYS A 4 8.72 9.17 -27.90
CA LYS A 4 7.98 9.42 -26.65
C LYS A 4 8.29 8.24 -25.72
N THR A 5 9.33 8.37 -24.91
CA THR A 5 9.60 7.45 -23.82
C THR A 5 8.50 7.67 -22.79
N TRP A 6 7.47 6.83 -22.82
CA TRP A 6 6.51 6.75 -21.74
C TRP A 6 7.27 6.31 -20.50
N ARG A 7 7.71 7.26 -19.69
CA ARG A 7 8.31 6.95 -18.38
C ARG A 7 7.16 6.47 -17.51
N ILE A 8 6.96 5.16 -17.50
CA ILE A 8 5.98 4.52 -16.63
C ILE A 8 6.27 4.96 -15.20
N PHE A 9 5.23 5.49 -14.56
CA PHE A 9 5.23 5.74 -13.13
C PHE A 9 4.51 4.56 -12.48
N LEU A 10 5.20 3.87 -11.59
CA LEU A 10 4.60 2.74 -10.88
C LEU A 10 3.96 3.27 -9.60
N GLN A 11 2.72 2.86 -9.34
CA GLN A 11 2.05 3.12 -8.07
C GLN A 11 1.80 1.80 -7.36
N VAL A 12 2.26 1.71 -6.11
CA VAL A 12 2.11 0.52 -5.27
C VAL A 12 1.30 0.90 -4.05
N TYR A 13 0.31 0.08 -3.73
CA TYR A 13 -0.47 0.19 -2.51
C TYR A 13 -0.11 -0.98 -1.61
N VAL A 14 0.26 -0.69 -0.37
CA VAL A 14 0.61 -1.70 0.63
C VAL A 14 -0.39 -1.64 1.76
N ILE A 15 -0.95 -2.77 2.16
CA ILE A 15 -2.02 -2.86 3.15
C ILE A 15 -1.56 -3.75 4.29
N GLY A 16 -1.59 -3.26 5.53
CA GLY A 16 -1.20 -4.06 6.69
C GLY A 16 -0.78 -3.23 7.89
N GLY A 17 -0.15 -3.90 8.86
CA GLY A 17 0.38 -3.30 10.08
C GLY A 17 1.85 -2.87 9.95
N ASP A 18 2.52 -2.72 11.10
CA ASP A 18 3.91 -2.24 11.20
C ASP A 18 4.89 -3.05 10.34
N GLY A 19 4.80 -4.38 10.36
CA GLY A 19 5.64 -5.25 9.53
C GLY A 19 5.51 -4.97 8.03
N THR A 20 4.29 -4.74 7.54
CA THR A 20 4.04 -4.39 6.14
C THR A 20 4.61 -3.01 5.80
N MET A 21 4.46 -2.03 6.70
CA MET A 21 4.98 -0.68 6.48
C MET A 21 6.51 -0.64 6.45
N ARG A 22 7.17 -1.40 7.34
CA ARG A 22 8.63 -1.55 7.32
C ARG A 22 9.11 -2.22 6.03
N GLY A 23 8.42 -3.29 5.60
CA GLY A 23 8.71 -3.95 4.33
C GLY A 23 8.58 -2.99 3.14
N ALA A 24 7.55 -2.15 3.15
CA ALA A 24 7.32 -1.15 2.11
C ALA A 24 8.46 -0.11 2.02
N VAL A 25 9.01 0.32 3.17
CA VAL A 25 10.17 1.22 3.20
C VAL A 25 11.40 0.57 2.58
N VAL A 26 11.67 -0.71 2.90
CA VAL A 26 12.80 -1.45 2.31
C VAL A 26 12.65 -1.56 0.80
N ILE A 27 11.45 -1.87 0.32
CA ILE A 27 11.14 -1.94 -1.12
C ILE A 27 11.32 -0.57 -1.78
N PHE A 28 10.85 0.50 -1.15
CA PHE A 28 10.98 1.86 -1.67
C PHE A 28 12.46 2.26 -1.86
N GLU A 29 13.31 1.96 -0.88
CA GLU A 29 14.74 2.26 -0.97
C GLU A 29 15.42 1.49 -2.12
N GLU A 30 15.04 0.24 -2.36
CA GLU A 30 15.58 -0.53 -3.49
C GLU A 30 15.14 0.03 -4.85
N PHE A 31 13.88 0.45 -4.97
CA PHE A 31 13.40 1.10 -6.20
C PHE A 31 14.05 2.46 -6.45
N LYS A 32 14.34 3.20 -5.38
CA LYS A 32 15.09 4.45 -5.45
C LYS A 32 16.52 4.21 -5.92
N ARG A 33 17.19 3.14 -5.45
CA ARG A 33 18.50 2.70 -5.96
C ARG A 33 18.44 2.36 -7.45
N CYS A 34 17.37 1.72 -7.91
CA CYS A 34 17.09 1.44 -9.32
C CYS A 34 16.66 2.66 -10.14
N ARG A 35 16.56 3.86 -9.55
CA ARG A 35 16.10 5.10 -10.20
C ARG A 35 14.70 4.98 -10.84
N LEU A 36 13.86 4.12 -10.27
CA LEU A 36 12.48 3.95 -10.73
C LEU A 36 11.61 5.09 -10.20
N ARG A 37 10.70 5.57 -11.06
CA ARG A 37 9.65 6.51 -10.67
C ARG A 37 8.52 5.72 -10.04
N ILE A 38 8.56 5.60 -8.71
CA ILE A 38 7.54 4.89 -7.95
C ILE A 38 6.94 5.77 -6.84
N SER A 39 5.65 5.58 -6.58
CA SER A 39 5.00 5.98 -5.33
C SER A 39 4.50 4.76 -4.61
N ILE A 40 4.76 4.68 -3.31
CA ILE A 40 4.19 3.65 -2.43
C ILE A 40 3.26 4.34 -1.43
N THR A 41 2.01 3.90 -1.38
CA THR A 41 1.00 4.39 -0.44
C THR A 41 0.66 3.26 0.54
N GLY A 42 0.87 3.52 1.83
CA GLY A 42 0.50 2.59 2.89
C GLY A 42 -0.93 2.82 3.36
N ILE A 43 -1.74 1.77 3.36
CA ILE A 43 -3.07 1.73 3.97
C ILE A 43 -2.95 0.92 5.27
N PRO A 44 -3.07 1.56 6.44
CA PRO A 44 -3.02 0.84 7.70
C PRO A 44 -4.19 -0.13 7.76
N LYS A 45 -3.88 -1.41 7.96
CA LYS A 45 -4.88 -2.43 8.30
C LYS A 45 -4.44 -3.06 9.59
N ASN A 46 -5.19 -2.77 10.64
CA ASN A 46 -5.05 -3.48 11.89
C ASN A 46 -6.18 -4.52 12.00
N LEU A 47 -5.81 -5.79 12.12
CA LEU A 47 -6.71 -6.88 12.49
C LEU A 47 -6.08 -7.64 13.64
N ASP A 48 -5.37 -6.92 14.51
CA ASP A 48 -5.21 -7.31 15.88
C ASP A 48 -6.64 -7.43 16.41
N ASN A 49 -7.13 -8.67 16.46
CA ASN A 49 -8.39 -9.01 17.11
C ASN A 49 -8.25 -8.94 18.64
N ASP A 50 -7.30 -8.13 19.14
CA ASP A 50 -6.97 -7.93 20.55
C ASP A 50 -8.18 -7.44 21.36
N ILE A 51 -9.25 -7.04 20.69
CA ILE A 51 -10.56 -6.85 21.28
C ILE A 51 -11.40 -8.05 20.85
N GLU A 52 -11.54 -9.06 21.73
CA GLU A 52 -12.36 -10.28 21.53
C GLU A 52 -13.79 -10.00 21.02
N ILE A 53 -14.28 -8.76 21.19
CA ILE A 53 -15.62 -8.31 20.82
C ILE A 53 -15.70 -7.73 19.40
N ILE A 54 -14.57 -7.45 18.73
CA ILE A 54 -14.55 -6.76 17.43
C ILE A 54 -14.04 -7.71 16.34
N ASP A 55 -14.94 -8.51 15.79
CA ASP A 55 -14.69 -9.33 14.59
C ASP A 55 -14.41 -8.47 13.33
N LYS A 56 -14.82 -7.20 13.33
CA LYS A 56 -14.71 -6.30 12.18
C LYS A 56 -14.06 -4.99 12.56
N ALA A 57 -12.88 -4.73 12.00
CA ALA A 57 -12.25 -3.41 12.07
C ALA A 57 -13.22 -2.31 11.60
N PHE A 58 -13.19 -1.17 12.29
CA PHE A 58 -14.03 -0.03 11.95
C PHE A 58 -13.79 0.39 10.49
N GLY A 59 -14.87 0.66 9.75
CA GLY A 59 -14.81 1.05 8.34
C GLY A 59 -14.67 -0.09 7.33
N PHE A 60 -14.50 -1.36 7.75
CA PHE A 60 -14.46 -2.49 6.82
C PHE A 60 -15.73 -2.58 5.96
N GLN A 61 -16.90 -2.45 6.58
CA GLN A 61 -18.19 -2.53 5.88
C GLN A 61 -18.34 -1.40 4.86
N THR A 62 -18.01 -0.17 5.24
CA THR A 62 -18.04 1.00 4.35
C THR A 62 -17.06 0.85 3.18
N ALA A 63 -15.87 0.30 3.42
CA ALA A 63 -14.89 0.05 2.37
C ALA A 63 -15.36 -1.04 1.39
N VAL A 64 -15.98 -2.11 1.88
CA VAL A 64 -16.58 -3.17 1.03
C VAL A 64 -17.72 -2.60 0.20
N GLU A 65 -18.61 -1.82 0.81
CA GLU A 65 -19.72 -1.17 0.11
C GLU A 65 -19.25 -0.14 -0.92
N SER A 66 -18.13 0.56 -0.66
CA SER A 66 -17.55 1.51 -1.61
C SER A 66 -16.75 0.83 -2.74
N ALA A 67 -16.40 -0.45 -2.57
CA ALA A 67 -15.64 -1.24 -3.55
C ALA A 67 -16.53 -2.11 -4.45
N GLN A 68 -17.82 -2.23 -4.13
CA GLN A 68 -18.85 -2.78 -5.02
C GLN A 68 -19.30 -1.73 -6.04
#